data_AF-A0A336MRQ7-F1
#
_entry.id   AF-A0A336MRQ7-F1
#
_cell.length_a   1.000
_cell.length_b   1.000
_cell.length_c   1.000
_cell.angle_alpha   90.00
_cell.angle_beta   90.00
_cell.angle_gamma   90.00
#
_symmetry.space_group_name_H-M   'P 1'
#
loop_
_entity.id
_entity.type
_entity.pdbx_description
1 polymer ?
#
loop_
_entity_poly.entity_id
_entity_poly.type
_entity_poly.pdbx_seq_one_letter_code
_entity_poly.pdbx_strand_id
1 'polypeptide(L)'
;MNEYHGINGNVSLDRRSEWVQSPNRYELSGSIGSSGNSTLSRENGTYDVNQAERNARNNQENIVNNNHSITSNGTLGSQDGMDTARKKKWPTDKSYFWAKEILMTERTYKKDLDLINNWFREELCPEDIENLQPLFQHFDSMIQHHSVFLRDLEHRILLWEGRGSHEAHRIGDVMLKNMVVLPVYEEYIEVHMEILQRLNDLYENDERFQTIYREFEQQKICYLPICYFILKPLYRLLHYQKILELLLEHYTEDHFDRTDCQGTLVMLSRTTDVVRGLIADSENFVLLCEIQRDLNGFDTLIQSDRKLVRQGCLLKHSKRGLQQRMFFLFTDILLYASKSPVTQTFKVLGHVPLRSLLTENSEHNAFIIFGGQRSITVSAGTTAEKVLWLEELQKVAANIKQKPQTQLTIGSIKNCSSSEEGLDTYGLTPSNASTINARTQSPRNNTALHVCWHRGVTVSLEDHLRASENQISGYLLRKFKNSSGWQKLWVVLTSFCLYFYKNYQDEFALASLPLLGYSVGPPSALDAVQKDFVFKLSFKNHTYFFRTESETTYNRWLYVLKSATQMHDLKMKK
;
A
#
# COMPACT_ATOMS: atom_id res chain seq x y z
N MET A 1 38.67 5.56 36.96
CA MET A 1 37.59 6.57 37.02
C MET A 1 38.04 7.75 36.20
N ASN A 2 37.41 8.00 35.05
CA ASN A 2 37.27 9.33 34.45
C ASN A 2 36.35 9.25 33.22
N GLU A 3 35.20 9.90 33.43
CA GLU A 3 34.31 10.67 32.56
C GLU A 3 34.16 10.34 31.07
N TYR A 4 32.92 9.97 30.77
CA TYR A 4 32.28 9.82 29.48
C TYR A 4 31.90 11.20 28.89
N HIS A 5 32.31 11.48 27.64
CA HIS A 5 31.70 12.52 26.82
C HIS A 5 31.20 11.91 25.51
N GLY A 6 29.88 11.65 25.47
CA GLY A 6 29.17 11.31 24.25
C GLY A 6 28.92 12.57 23.41
N ILE A 7 29.47 12.59 22.20
CA ILE A 7 29.25 13.68 21.24
C ILE A 7 27.94 13.41 20.50
N ASN A 8 26.91 14.18 20.86
CA ASN A 8 25.68 14.34 20.09
C ASN A 8 25.97 15.21 18.86
N GLY A 9 25.98 14.60 17.67
CA GLY A 9 25.99 15.31 16.40
C GLY A 9 24.59 15.86 16.09
N ASN A 10 24.37 17.13 16.43
CA ASN A 10 23.26 17.95 15.96
C ASN A 10 23.25 17.99 14.42
N VAL A 11 22.22 17.41 13.80
CA VAL A 11 21.82 17.79 12.44
C VAL A 11 20.69 18.80 12.59
N SER A 12 21.05 20.08 12.41
CA SER A 12 20.12 21.20 12.32
C SER A 12 19.14 20.94 11.17
N LEU A 13 17.88 20.66 11.52
CA LEU A 13 16.76 20.76 10.59
C LEU A 13 16.19 22.16 10.78
N ASP A 14 16.60 23.06 9.89
CA ASP A 14 16.03 24.40 9.85
C ASP A 14 14.55 24.33 9.51
N ARG A 15 13.81 25.14 10.25
CA ARG A 15 12.35 25.27 10.25
C ARG A 15 11.88 25.92 8.94
N ARG A 16 10.81 25.37 8.36
CA ARG A 16 9.63 26.11 7.84
C ARG A 16 8.56 25.11 7.40
N SER A 17 7.80 24.63 8.38
CA SER A 17 6.42 24.18 8.13
C SER A 17 5.57 25.43 8.31
N GLU A 18 5.17 26.06 7.20
CA GLU A 18 4.19 27.15 7.27
C GLU A 18 2.85 26.55 7.68
N TRP A 19 2.40 27.04 8.83
CA TRP A 19 1.08 26.80 9.38
C TRP A 19 0.08 27.60 8.54
N VAL A 20 -0.76 26.92 7.77
CA VAL A 20 -1.97 27.56 7.26
C VAL A 20 -3.02 27.52 8.37
N GLN A 21 -3.12 28.64 9.10
CA GLN A 21 -4.26 28.94 9.95
C GLN A 21 -5.52 29.00 9.09
N SER A 22 -6.58 28.32 9.52
CA SER A 22 -7.92 28.47 8.96
C SER A 22 -8.50 29.83 9.34
N PRO A 23 -9.00 30.65 8.40
CA PRO A 23 -9.90 31.73 8.73
C PRO A 23 -11.36 31.25 8.71
N ASN A 24 -12.09 31.76 9.68
CA ASN A 24 -13.51 31.57 9.93
C ASN A 24 -14.44 32.05 8.80
N ARG A 25 -15.62 31.41 8.75
CA ARG A 25 -16.97 31.97 8.59
C ARG A 25 -17.28 32.80 7.34
N TYR A 26 -18.11 32.24 6.46
CA TYR A 26 -19.14 33.01 5.75
C TYR A 26 -20.48 32.29 5.81
N GLU A 27 -21.48 33.04 6.27
CA GLU A 27 -22.91 32.75 6.14
C GLU A 27 -23.32 32.88 4.66
N LEU A 28 -24.23 32.01 4.21
CA LEU A 28 -24.95 32.19 2.95
C LEU A 28 -26.45 32.11 3.22
N SER A 29 -27.04 33.29 3.33
CA SER A 29 -28.45 33.57 3.14
C SER A 29 -28.77 33.69 1.64
N GLY A 30 -29.95 33.24 1.22
CA GLY A 30 -30.67 33.87 0.09
C GLY A 30 -31.00 32.99 -1.12
N SER A 31 -32.15 32.33 -1.01
CA SER A 31 -33.18 31.94 -2.00
C SER A 31 -33.07 32.33 -3.49
N ILE A 32 -33.56 31.40 -4.33
CA ILE A 32 -34.46 31.48 -5.53
C ILE A 32 -34.10 30.27 -6.42
N GLY A 33 -34.95 29.36 -6.91
CA GLY A 33 -36.41 29.20 -6.92
C GLY A 33 -36.82 28.50 -8.24
N SER A 34 -37.59 27.40 -8.13
CA SER A 34 -38.51 26.82 -9.16
C SER A 34 -37.89 26.16 -10.42
N SER A 35 -38.44 25.15 -11.10
CA SER A 35 -39.40 24.04 -10.89
C SER A 35 -39.35 23.22 -12.19
N GLY A 36 -39.60 21.91 -12.13
CA GLY A 36 -39.75 21.10 -13.33
C GLY A 36 -39.98 19.62 -13.04
N ASN A 37 -41.18 19.30 -12.53
CA ASN A 37 -41.66 17.92 -12.43
C ASN A 37 -42.11 17.41 -13.80
N SER A 38 -41.69 16.20 -14.17
CA SER A 38 -42.47 15.31 -15.03
C SER A 38 -42.40 13.88 -14.50
N THR A 39 -43.53 13.44 -13.94
CA THR A 39 -43.82 12.07 -13.51
C THR A 39 -44.20 11.20 -14.70
N LEU A 40 -43.52 10.07 -14.88
CA LEU A 40 -44.09 8.86 -15.48
C LEU A 40 -43.61 7.64 -14.68
N SER A 41 -44.57 7.05 -13.99
CA SER A 41 -44.48 5.90 -13.09
C SER A 41 -44.27 4.59 -13.84
N ARG A 42 -43.34 3.76 -13.34
CA ARG A 42 -43.41 2.30 -13.46
C ARG A 42 -42.87 1.66 -12.19
N GLU A 43 -43.68 0.78 -11.62
CA GLU A 43 -43.47 0.06 -10.38
C GLU A 43 -42.16 -0.75 -10.41
N ASN A 44 -41.24 -0.39 -9.52
CA ASN A 44 -40.24 -1.27 -8.93
C ASN A 44 -39.90 -0.66 -7.58
N GLY A 45 -40.04 -1.44 -6.51
CA GLY A 45 -39.75 -1.00 -5.15
C GLY A 45 -38.27 -0.68 -4.99
N THR A 46 -37.87 0.55 -5.28
CA THR A 46 -36.54 1.07 -5.02
C THR A 46 -36.43 1.35 -3.52
N TYR A 47 -35.81 0.43 -2.79
CA TYR A 47 -35.37 0.69 -1.43
C TYR A 47 -34.24 1.74 -1.49
N ASP A 48 -34.48 2.95 -0.99
CA ASP A 48 -33.46 4.00 -0.91
C ASP A 48 -32.45 3.66 0.20
N VAL A 49 -31.38 2.97 -0.20
CA VAL A 49 -30.25 2.58 0.66
C VAL A 49 -29.63 3.78 1.38
N ASN A 50 -29.70 4.99 0.79
CA ASN A 50 -29.18 6.21 1.43
C ASN A 50 -29.99 6.60 2.67
N GLN A 51 -31.29 6.33 2.67
CA GLN A 51 -32.16 6.61 3.81
C GLN A 51 -31.96 5.56 4.93
N ALA A 52 -31.74 4.30 4.57
CA ALA A 52 -31.41 3.22 5.51
C ALA A 52 -30.04 3.43 6.19
N GLU A 53 -29.02 3.88 5.45
CA GLU A 53 -27.70 4.21 6.01
C GLU A 53 -27.70 5.48 6.87
N ARG A 54 -28.51 6.50 6.51
CA ARG A 54 -28.75 7.66 7.40
C ARG A 54 -29.42 7.24 8.71
N ASN A 55 -30.37 6.30 8.65
CA ASN A 55 -31.02 5.75 9.84
C ASN A 55 -30.05 4.89 10.69
N ALA A 56 -29.11 4.18 10.06
CA ALA A 56 -28.04 3.45 10.76
C ALA A 56 -27.00 4.40 11.39
N ARG A 57 -26.66 5.52 10.73
CA ARG A 57 -25.83 6.60 11.28
C ARG A 57 -26.46 7.22 12.52
N ASN A 58 -27.75 7.55 12.47
CA ASN A 58 -28.48 8.12 13.61
C ASN A 58 -28.57 7.14 14.79
N ASN A 59 -28.70 5.83 14.53
CA ASN A 59 -28.65 4.80 15.57
C ASN A 59 -27.24 4.60 16.17
N GLN A 60 -26.16 4.86 15.40
CA GLN A 60 -24.79 4.78 15.90
C GLN A 60 -24.33 6.03 16.66
N GLU A 61 -24.77 7.24 16.26
CA GLU A 61 -24.49 8.48 17.00
C GLU A 61 -25.18 8.49 18.38
N ASN A 62 -26.39 7.94 18.48
CA ASN A 62 -27.08 7.79 19.77
C ASN A 62 -26.37 6.82 20.75
N ILE A 63 -25.58 5.86 20.24
CA ILE A 63 -24.77 4.96 21.08
C ILE A 63 -23.52 5.68 21.64
N VAL A 64 -23.01 6.70 20.93
CA VAL A 64 -21.83 7.47 21.37
C VAL A 64 -22.17 8.50 22.45
N ASN A 65 -23.39 9.06 22.42
CA ASN A 65 -23.82 10.07 23.39
C ASN A 65 -24.28 9.49 24.75
N ASN A 66 -24.68 8.22 24.81
CA ASN A 66 -25.23 7.62 26.04
C ASN A 66 -24.20 7.24 27.13
N ASN A 67 -22.92 7.59 26.96
CA ASN A 67 -21.87 7.32 27.97
C ASN A 67 -21.33 8.59 28.65
N HIS A 68 -21.99 9.74 28.49
CA HIS A 68 -21.64 10.99 29.18
C HIS A 68 -22.78 11.51 30.06
N SER A 69 -23.13 10.80 31.14
CA SER A 69 -23.80 11.40 32.31
C SER A 69 -23.83 10.44 33.50
N ILE A 70 -22.86 10.57 34.39
CA ILE A 70 -23.03 10.16 35.80
C ILE A 70 -22.54 11.32 36.66
N THR A 71 -23.47 12.04 37.28
CA THR A 71 -23.28 12.72 38.58
C THR A 71 -24.62 12.83 39.31
N SER A 72 -24.52 12.75 40.63
CA SER A 72 -25.51 12.51 41.69
C SER A 72 -26.61 13.56 41.89
N ASN A 73 -27.83 13.11 42.21
CA ASN A 73 -28.53 13.37 43.49
C ASN A 73 -29.91 12.66 43.54
N GLY A 74 -30.30 12.17 44.73
CA GLY A 74 -31.45 11.29 44.94
C GLY A 74 -32.80 11.99 45.15
N THR A 75 -33.89 11.21 45.10
CA THR A 75 -34.85 10.89 46.19
C THR A 75 -36.12 10.21 45.61
N LEU A 76 -36.53 9.10 46.25
CA LEU A 76 -37.80 8.33 46.27
C LEU A 76 -38.93 8.52 45.22
N GLY A 77 -39.41 7.39 44.67
CA GLY A 77 -40.74 7.24 44.04
C GLY A 77 -40.91 5.90 43.30
N SER A 78 -41.85 5.07 43.73
CA SER A 78 -42.08 3.67 43.31
C SER A 78 -42.94 3.52 42.03
N GLN A 79 -42.86 2.29 41.46
CA GLN A 79 -43.79 1.56 40.57
C GLN A 79 -43.59 1.58 39.04
N ASP A 80 -43.49 0.33 38.53
CA ASP A 80 -43.79 -0.25 37.21
C ASP A 80 -43.12 0.36 35.97
N GLY A 81 -42.53 -0.39 35.03
CA GLY A 81 -42.54 -1.81 34.75
C GLY A 81 -42.23 -1.95 33.25
N MET A 82 -41.22 -2.77 32.91
CA MET A 82 -41.04 -3.42 31.62
C MET A 82 -41.00 -2.53 30.35
N ASP A 83 -39.80 -2.11 29.91
CA ASP A 83 -39.41 -2.08 28.47
C ASP A 83 -37.99 -1.50 28.23
N THR A 84 -36.99 -2.09 28.87
CA THR A 84 -35.60 -1.94 28.40
C THR A 84 -34.90 -3.29 28.34
N ALA A 85 -35.49 -4.23 27.60
CA ALA A 85 -34.72 -5.34 27.04
C ALA A 85 -33.73 -4.75 26.02
N ARG A 86 -32.58 -4.28 26.55
CA ARG A 86 -31.35 -4.01 25.80
C ARG A 86 -31.21 -5.11 24.76
N LYS A 87 -31.29 -4.76 23.46
CA LYS A 87 -30.93 -5.67 22.36
C LYS A 87 -29.56 -6.24 22.71
N LYS A 88 -29.53 -7.49 23.18
CA LYS A 88 -28.29 -8.26 23.27
C LYS A 88 -27.73 -8.28 21.86
N LYS A 89 -26.66 -7.53 21.62
CA LYS A 89 -25.80 -7.74 20.46
C LYS A 89 -25.31 -9.17 20.61
N TRP A 90 -25.93 -10.10 19.89
CA TRP A 90 -25.34 -11.42 19.68
C TRP A 90 -23.90 -11.18 19.20
N PRO A 91 -22.89 -11.88 19.73
CA PRO A 91 -21.56 -11.83 19.17
C PRO A 91 -21.69 -12.18 17.69
N THR A 92 -21.46 -11.21 16.81
CA THR A 92 -21.59 -11.43 15.38
C THR A 92 -20.50 -12.43 14.99
N ASP A 93 -20.87 -13.49 14.28
CA ASP A 93 -19.95 -14.56 13.91
C ASP A 93 -18.76 -14.06 13.08
N LYS A 94 -17.62 -14.76 13.12
CA LYS A 94 -16.42 -14.38 12.35
C LYS A 94 -16.69 -14.34 10.85
N SER A 95 -17.52 -15.25 10.35
CA SER A 95 -17.95 -15.34 8.94
C SER A 95 -18.49 -14.00 8.40
N TYR A 96 -19.30 -13.29 9.19
CA TYR A 96 -19.82 -11.98 8.83
C TYR A 96 -18.71 -10.95 8.62
N PHE A 97 -17.69 -10.93 9.49
CA PHE A 97 -16.60 -9.95 9.35
C PHE A 97 -15.71 -10.22 8.13
N TRP A 98 -15.56 -11.49 7.74
CA TRP A 98 -14.88 -11.86 6.50
C TRP A 98 -15.70 -11.51 5.25
N ALA A 99 -17.02 -11.76 5.27
CA ALA A 99 -17.91 -11.31 4.20
C ALA A 99 -17.89 -9.76 4.06
N LYS A 100 -17.83 -9.06 5.19
CA LYS A 100 -17.68 -7.59 5.22
C LYS A 100 -16.32 -7.14 4.71
N GLU A 101 -15.25 -7.90 4.95
CA GLU A 101 -13.93 -7.63 4.36
C GLU A 101 -13.98 -7.74 2.84
N ILE A 102 -14.64 -8.77 2.27
CA ILE A 102 -14.84 -8.89 0.81
C ILE A 102 -15.52 -7.63 0.27
N LEU A 103 -16.64 -7.22 0.89
CA LEU A 103 -17.37 -6.01 0.50
C LEU A 103 -16.49 -4.75 0.56
N MET A 104 -15.76 -4.56 1.67
CA MET A 104 -14.96 -3.35 1.85
C MET A 104 -13.80 -3.28 0.85
N THR A 105 -13.11 -4.40 0.61
CA THR A 105 -12.02 -4.45 -0.36
C THR A 105 -12.54 -4.40 -1.80
N GLU A 106 -13.75 -4.89 -2.08
CA GLU A 106 -14.41 -4.78 -3.39
C GLU A 106 -14.66 -3.32 -3.76
N ARG A 107 -15.14 -2.51 -2.80
CA ARG A 107 -15.36 -1.07 -3.01
C ARG A 107 -14.08 -0.36 -3.45
N THR A 108 -12.94 -0.69 -2.83
CA THR A 108 -11.65 -0.14 -3.25
C THR A 108 -11.21 -0.70 -4.60
N TYR A 109 -11.35 -2.01 -4.82
CA TYR A 109 -10.93 -2.64 -6.06
C TYR A 109 -11.67 -2.09 -7.29
N LYS A 110 -13.00 -1.97 -7.25
CA LYS A 110 -13.77 -1.36 -8.34
C LYS A 110 -13.28 0.07 -8.62
N LYS A 111 -13.08 0.86 -7.56
CA LYS A 111 -12.59 2.24 -7.68
C LYS A 111 -11.20 2.31 -8.31
N ASP A 112 -10.32 1.37 -7.98
CA ASP A 112 -8.98 1.26 -8.56
C ASP A 112 -9.05 0.94 -10.07
N LEU A 113 -10.00 0.10 -10.50
CA LEU A 113 -10.26 -0.15 -11.92
C LEU A 113 -10.79 1.09 -12.63
N ASP A 114 -11.80 1.76 -12.05
CA ASP A 114 -12.40 2.98 -12.61
C ASP A 114 -11.37 4.10 -12.79
N LEU A 115 -10.40 4.21 -11.87
CA LEU A 115 -9.33 5.20 -11.94
C LEU A 115 -8.51 5.05 -13.23
N ILE A 116 -8.10 3.83 -13.57
CA ILE A 116 -7.34 3.60 -14.81
C ILE A 116 -8.26 3.67 -16.03
N ASN A 117 -9.42 3.03 -15.96
CA ASN A 117 -10.28 2.89 -17.13
C ASN A 117 -10.98 4.17 -17.55
N ASN A 118 -11.27 5.07 -16.60
CA ASN A 118 -11.98 6.32 -16.88
C ASN A 118 -10.99 7.49 -16.81
N TRP A 119 -10.34 7.71 -15.67
CA TRP A 119 -9.55 8.93 -15.47
C TRP A 119 -8.22 8.91 -16.22
N PHE A 120 -7.44 7.84 -16.13
CA PHE A 120 -6.18 7.76 -16.90
C PHE A 120 -6.47 7.72 -18.40
N ARG A 121 -7.48 6.95 -18.83
CA ARG A 121 -7.91 6.84 -20.22
C ARG A 121 -8.32 8.19 -20.82
N GLU A 122 -8.96 9.07 -20.06
CA GLU A 122 -9.37 10.41 -20.51
C GLU A 122 -8.19 11.34 -20.81
N GLU A 123 -7.03 11.12 -20.17
CA GLU A 123 -5.81 11.91 -20.41
C GLU A 123 -5.05 11.46 -21.68
N LEU A 124 -5.42 10.32 -22.25
CA LEU A 124 -4.72 9.70 -23.38
C LEU A 124 -5.27 10.18 -24.74
N CYS A 125 -4.40 10.24 -25.75
CA CYS A 125 -4.85 10.47 -27.12
C CYS A 125 -5.42 9.19 -27.74
N PRO A 126 -6.18 9.28 -28.85
CA PRO A 126 -6.77 8.11 -29.50
C PRO A 126 -5.75 7.01 -29.85
N GLU A 127 -4.55 7.40 -30.29
CA GLU A 127 -3.47 6.46 -30.63
C GLU A 127 -2.94 5.71 -29.40
N ASP A 128 -2.81 6.38 -28.25
CA ASP A 128 -2.42 5.74 -26.99
C ASP A 128 -3.49 4.74 -26.52
N ILE A 129 -4.77 5.11 -26.66
CA ILE A 129 -5.91 4.24 -26.33
C ILE A 129 -5.93 3.00 -27.23
N GLU A 130 -5.61 3.16 -28.51
CA GLU A 130 -5.50 2.03 -29.46
C GLU A 130 -4.33 1.11 -29.07
N ASN A 131 -3.16 1.66 -28.75
CA ASN A 131 -2.00 0.88 -28.30
C ASN A 131 -2.28 0.10 -27.00
N LEU A 132 -3.07 0.69 -26.10
CA LEU A 132 -3.48 0.11 -24.82
C LEU A 132 -4.87 -0.52 -24.85
N GLN A 133 -5.43 -0.78 -26.04
CA GLN A 133 -6.79 -1.29 -26.19
C GLN A 133 -7.07 -2.56 -25.36
N PRO A 134 -6.15 -3.56 -25.28
CA PRO A 134 -6.39 -4.75 -24.44
C PRO A 134 -6.62 -4.40 -22.96
N LEU A 135 -5.90 -3.40 -22.42
CA LEU A 135 -6.09 -2.95 -21.03
C LEU A 135 -7.53 -2.47 -20.80
N PHE A 136 -7.98 -1.55 -21.64
CA PHE A 136 -9.28 -0.92 -21.46
C PHE A 136 -10.43 -1.89 -21.74
N GLN A 137 -10.32 -2.78 -22.73
CA GLN A 137 -11.34 -3.79 -23.00
C GLN A 137 -11.56 -4.76 -21.84
N HIS A 138 -10.47 -5.25 -21.24
CA HIS A 138 -10.57 -6.13 -20.07
C HIS A 138 -11.07 -5.37 -18.84
N PHE A 139 -10.62 -4.12 -18.63
CA PHE A 139 -11.08 -3.31 -17.50
C PHE A 139 -12.55 -2.92 -17.62
N ASP A 140 -13.03 -2.54 -18.81
CA ASP A 140 -14.46 -2.31 -19.10
C ASP A 140 -15.30 -3.55 -18.70
N SER A 141 -14.88 -4.74 -19.13
CA SER A 141 -15.56 -6.01 -18.83
C SER A 141 -15.55 -6.34 -17.32
N MET A 142 -14.40 -6.16 -16.66
CA MET A 142 -14.27 -6.37 -15.22
C MET A 142 -15.12 -5.38 -14.43
N ILE A 143 -15.11 -4.09 -14.77
CA ILE A 143 -15.90 -3.05 -14.09
C ILE A 143 -17.39 -3.34 -14.21
N GLN A 144 -17.87 -3.76 -15.39
CA GLN A 144 -19.26 -4.14 -15.58
C GLN A 144 -19.67 -5.28 -14.64
N HIS A 145 -18.84 -6.33 -14.56
CA HIS A 145 -19.09 -7.45 -13.66
C HIS A 145 -19.04 -7.05 -12.18
N HIS A 146 -17.96 -6.37 -11.76
CA HIS A 146 -17.74 -6.00 -10.36
C HIS A 146 -18.74 -4.96 -9.86
N SER A 147 -19.35 -4.17 -10.75
CA SER A 147 -20.49 -3.31 -10.39
C SER A 147 -21.71 -4.13 -9.95
N VAL A 148 -21.98 -5.26 -10.62
CA VAL A 148 -23.06 -6.18 -10.27
C VAL A 148 -22.71 -6.96 -9.01
N PHE A 149 -21.49 -7.49 -8.94
CA PHE A 149 -21.01 -8.25 -7.78
C PHE A 149 -21.03 -7.39 -6.50
N LEU A 150 -20.53 -6.15 -6.58
CA LEU A 150 -20.55 -5.23 -5.45
C LEU A 150 -21.97 -4.97 -4.94
N ARG A 151 -22.94 -4.77 -5.84
CA ARG A 151 -24.35 -4.60 -5.45
C ARG A 151 -24.89 -5.85 -4.74
N ASP A 152 -24.55 -7.05 -5.23
CA ASP A 152 -24.98 -8.31 -4.62
C ASP A 152 -24.37 -8.49 -3.22
N LEU A 153 -23.09 -8.12 -3.04
CA LEU A 153 -22.41 -8.10 -1.73
C LEU A 153 -23.05 -7.09 -0.77
N GLU A 154 -23.31 -5.86 -1.22
CA GLU A 154 -23.95 -4.81 -0.42
C GLU A 154 -25.34 -5.25 0.04
N HIS A 155 -26.14 -5.81 -0.86
CA HIS A 155 -27.45 -6.34 -0.54
C HIS A 155 -27.36 -7.50 0.47
N ARG A 156 -26.41 -8.42 0.30
CA ARG A 156 -26.21 -9.53 1.25
C ARG A 156 -25.85 -9.02 2.65
N ILE A 157 -24.89 -8.11 2.77
CA ILE A 157 -24.48 -7.56 4.08
C ILE A 157 -25.62 -6.77 4.73
N LEU A 158 -26.40 -6.02 3.95
CA LEU A 158 -27.58 -5.32 4.47
C LEU A 158 -28.63 -6.27 5.06
N LEU A 159 -28.92 -7.38 4.38
CA LEU A 159 -29.84 -8.40 4.88
C LEU A 159 -29.30 -9.09 6.14
N TRP A 160 -27.99 -9.36 6.17
CA TRP A 160 -27.31 -9.97 7.31
C TRP A 160 -27.35 -9.08 8.57
N GLU A 161 -27.16 -7.76 8.41
CA GLU A 161 -27.25 -6.80 9.53
C GLU A 161 -28.70 -6.48 9.95
N GLY A 162 -29.67 -6.71 9.07
CA GLY A 162 -31.08 -6.40 9.25
C GLY A 162 -31.88 -7.46 10.01
N ARG A 163 -33.19 -7.50 9.76
CA ARG A 163 -34.08 -8.60 10.21
C ARG A 163 -34.20 -9.70 9.14
N GLY A 164 -33.12 -10.00 8.43
CA GLY A 164 -33.09 -11.04 7.41
C GLY A 164 -33.37 -12.42 7.98
N SER A 165 -33.76 -13.36 7.11
CA SER A 165 -33.81 -14.79 7.45
C SER A 165 -32.40 -15.30 7.77
N HIS A 166 -32.29 -16.34 8.59
CA HIS A 166 -31.02 -17.03 8.85
C HIS A 166 -30.31 -17.49 7.56
N GLU A 167 -31.05 -17.71 6.47
CA GLU A 167 -30.49 -18.02 5.15
C GLU A 167 -29.62 -16.91 4.56
N ALA A 168 -29.80 -15.66 5.00
CA ALA A 168 -28.96 -14.53 4.58
C ALA A 168 -27.61 -14.50 5.30
N HIS A 169 -27.39 -15.34 6.33
CA HIS A 169 -26.13 -15.38 7.09
C HIS A 169 -25.07 -16.26 6.40
N ARG A 170 -24.83 -15.97 5.13
CA ARG A 170 -23.93 -16.74 4.26
C ARG A 170 -23.31 -15.83 3.20
N ILE A 171 -22.27 -16.27 2.51
CA ILE A 171 -21.68 -15.49 1.40
C ILE A 171 -21.28 -16.35 0.20
N GLY A 172 -21.16 -17.67 0.39
CA GLY A 172 -20.73 -18.62 -0.62
C GLY A 172 -21.59 -18.59 -1.89
N ASP A 173 -22.92 -18.53 -1.77
CA ASP A 173 -23.82 -18.45 -2.94
C ASP A 173 -23.61 -17.19 -3.79
N VAL A 174 -23.35 -16.04 -3.17
CA VAL A 174 -23.04 -14.78 -3.86
C VAL A 174 -21.68 -14.89 -4.55
N MET A 175 -20.68 -15.47 -3.88
CA MET A 175 -19.37 -15.71 -4.48
C MET A 175 -19.49 -16.65 -5.69
N LEU A 176 -20.14 -17.81 -5.53
CA LEU A 176 -20.31 -18.83 -6.53
C LEU A 176 -20.99 -18.28 -7.79
N LYS A 177 -22.11 -17.57 -7.60
CA LYS A 177 -22.84 -16.92 -8.69
C LYS A 177 -21.95 -15.97 -9.51
N ASN A 178 -21.03 -15.25 -8.85
CA ASN A 178 -20.21 -14.23 -9.49
C ASN A 178 -18.89 -14.79 -10.07
N MET A 179 -18.53 -16.05 -9.84
CA MET A 179 -17.35 -16.66 -10.48
C MET A 179 -17.49 -16.84 -12.00
N VAL A 180 -18.63 -16.46 -12.61
CA VAL A 180 -18.79 -16.34 -14.06
C VAL A 180 -17.81 -15.35 -14.71
N VAL A 181 -17.14 -14.50 -13.92
CA VAL A 181 -16.11 -13.56 -14.39
C VAL A 181 -14.77 -14.21 -14.71
N LEU A 182 -14.52 -15.45 -14.26
CA LEU A 182 -13.22 -16.09 -14.38
C LEU A 182 -12.65 -16.12 -15.81
N PRO A 183 -13.43 -16.36 -16.89
CA PRO A 183 -12.90 -16.28 -18.25
C PRO A 183 -12.28 -14.92 -18.59
N VAL A 184 -12.88 -13.81 -18.15
CA VAL A 184 -12.33 -12.45 -18.37
C VAL A 184 -10.99 -12.29 -17.66
N TYR A 185 -10.86 -12.87 -16.46
CA TYR A 185 -9.59 -12.88 -15.73
C TYR A 185 -8.55 -13.76 -16.39
N GLU A 186 -8.93 -14.92 -16.91
CA GLU A 186 -8.01 -15.84 -17.59
C GLU A 186 -7.41 -15.20 -18.83
N GLU A 187 -8.23 -14.55 -19.66
CA GLU A 187 -7.76 -13.76 -20.81
C GLU A 187 -6.84 -12.61 -20.35
N TYR A 188 -7.22 -11.87 -19.30
CA TYR A 188 -6.39 -10.79 -18.78
C TYR A 188 -5.04 -11.29 -18.24
N ILE A 189 -5.03 -12.43 -17.56
CA ILE A 189 -3.81 -13.06 -17.03
C ILE A 189 -2.86 -13.44 -18.17
N GLU A 190 -3.35 -13.82 -19.34
CA GLU A 190 -2.50 -14.13 -20.48
C GLU A 190 -1.82 -12.87 -21.05
N VAL A 191 -2.48 -11.70 -21.01
CA VAL A 191 -1.99 -10.47 -21.67
C VAL A 191 -1.44 -9.39 -20.73
N HIS A 192 -1.60 -9.50 -19.41
CA HIS A 192 -1.23 -8.43 -18.47
C HIS A 192 0.26 -8.03 -18.54
N MET A 193 1.16 -8.99 -18.78
CA MET A 193 2.59 -8.70 -18.94
C MET A 193 2.87 -7.92 -20.22
N GLU A 194 2.18 -8.23 -21.31
CA GLU A 194 2.29 -7.47 -22.55
C GLU A 194 1.77 -6.04 -22.37
N ILE A 195 0.66 -5.86 -21.64
CA ILE A 195 0.14 -4.54 -21.29
C ILE A 195 1.17 -3.72 -20.51
N LEU A 196 1.81 -4.33 -19.51
CA LEU A 196 2.87 -3.68 -18.73
C LEU A 196 4.07 -3.28 -19.61
N GLN A 197 4.47 -4.15 -20.55
CA GLN A 197 5.54 -3.86 -21.49
C GLN A 197 5.18 -2.71 -22.43
N ARG A 198 3.99 -2.73 -23.03
CA ARG A 198 3.50 -1.63 -23.89
C ARG A 198 3.46 -0.29 -23.15
N LEU A 199 2.98 -0.27 -21.90
CA LEU A 199 3.01 0.92 -21.06
C LEU A 199 4.44 1.45 -20.85
N ASN A 200 5.39 0.55 -20.60
CA ASN A 200 6.79 0.92 -20.44
C ASN A 200 7.41 1.41 -21.76
N ASP A 201 7.12 0.75 -22.87
CA ASP A 201 7.65 1.11 -24.19
C ASP A 201 7.14 2.48 -24.64
N LEU A 202 5.86 2.79 -24.42
CA LEU A 202 5.31 4.13 -24.65
C LEU A 202 6.01 5.17 -23.77
N TYR A 203 6.24 4.85 -22.48
CA TYR A 203 6.91 5.76 -21.55
C TYR A 203 8.38 6.05 -21.91
N GLU A 204 9.10 5.06 -22.44
CA GLU A 204 10.51 5.19 -22.81
C GLU A 204 10.70 5.86 -24.18
N ASN A 205 9.79 5.64 -25.13
CA ASN A 205 9.97 6.04 -26.52
C ASN A 205 9.14 7.26 -26.96
N ASP A 206 8.12 7.67 -26.20
CA ASP A 206 7.29 8.85 -26.49
C ASP A 206 7.34 9.87 -25.33
N GLU A 207 8.02 10.99 -25.54
CA GLU A 207 8.14 12.08 -24.56
C GLU A 207 6.79 12.72 -24.17
N ARG A 208 5.82 12.74 -25.10
CA ARG A 208 4.47 13.26 -24.83
C ARG A 208 3.75 12.29 -23.90
N PHE A 209 3.76 11.00 -24.20
CA PHE A 209 3.16 9.98 -23.33
C PHE A 209 3.85 9.97 -21.95
N GLN A 210 5.18 10.08 -21.92
CA GLN A 210 5.95 10.19 -20.67
C GLN A 210 5.47 11.37 -19.82
N THR A 211 5.19 12.53 -20.44
CA THR A 211 4.68 13.72 -19.76
C THR A 211 3.29 13.46 -19.18
N ILE A 212 2.35 12.98 -19.99
CA ILE A 212 0.98 12.63 -19.55
C ILE A 212 1.02 11.65 -18.38
N TYR A 213 1.81 10.59 -18.50
CA TYR A 213 1.96 9.57 -17.47
C TYR A 213 2.46 10.17 -16.15
N ARG A 214 3.49 11.04 -16.20
CA ARG A 214 4.05 11.69 -15.01
C ARG A 214 3.10 12.72 -14.39
N GLU A 215 2.33 13.43 -15.19
CA GLU A 215 1.35 14.40 -14.72
C GLU A 215 0.15 13.71 -14.08
N PHE A 216 -0.33 12.59 -14.66
CA PHE A 216 -1.41 11.81 -14.08
C PHE A 216 -1.03 11.22 -12.72
N GLU A 217 0.17 10.64 -12.58
CA GLU A 217 0.67 10.16 -11.28
C GLU A 217 0.84 11.26 -10.22
N GLN A 218 0.84 12.54 -10.61
CA GLN A 218 0.86 13.68 -9.69
C GLN A 218 -0.53 14.09 -9.20
N GLN A 219 -1.58 13.66 -9.89
CA GLN A 219 -2.94 13.97 -9.49
C GLN A 219 -3.30 13.25 -8.18
N LYS A 220 -4.07 13.93 -7.32
CA LYS A 220 -4.46 13.38 -6.00
C LYS A 220 -5.27 12.09 -6.09
N ILE A 221 -5.95 11.87 -7.21
CA ILE A 221 -6.72 10.65 -7.45
C ILE A 221 -5.78 9.45 -7.65
N CYS A 222 -4.64 9.66 -8.32
CA CYS A 222 -3.62 8.64 -8.58
C CYS A 222 -2.72 8.45 -7.34
N TYR A 223 -3.22 7.68 -6.38
CA TYR A 223 -2.58 7.52 -5.07
C TYR A 223 -1.47 6.44 -5.04
N LEU A 224 -1.31 5.70 -6.14
CA LEU A 224 -0.28 4.69 -6.39
C LEU A 224 0.31 4.88 -7.80
N PRO A 225 1.52 4.36 -8.09
CA PRO A 225 2.03 4.34 -9.46
C PRO A 225 1.11 3.53 -10.39
N ILE A 226 0.96 3.96 -11.64
CA ILE A 226 -0.02 3.40 -12.60
C ILE A 226 0.13 1.88 -12.73
N CYS A 227 1.37 1.39 -12.87
CA CYS A 227 1.64 -0.04 -13.04
C CYS A 227 1.18 -0.92 -11.86
N TYR A 228 1.01 -0.37 -10.65
CA TYR A 228 0.51 -1.13 -9.50
C TYR A 228 -0.99 -1.46 -9.67
N PHE A 229 -1.74 -0.59 -10.35
CA PHE A 229 -3.16 -0.85 -10.63
C PHE A 229 -3.36 -2.00 -11.61
N ILE A 230 -2.42 -2.19 -12.54
CA ILE A 230 -2.42 -3.28 -13.52
C ILE A 230 -2.27 -4.65 -12.83
N LEU A 231 -1.64 -4.70 -11.65
CA LEU A 231 -1.52 -5.93 -10.87
C LEU A 231 -2.73 -6.21 -9.95
N LYS A 232 -3.61 -5.22 -9.71
CA LYS A 232 -4.77 -5.37 -8.81
C LYS A 232 -5.69 -6.53 -9.18
N PRO A 233 -6.02 -6.79 -10.47
CA PRO A 233 -6.85 -7.93 -10.83
C PRO A 233 -6.27 -9.28 -10.38
N LEU A 234 -4.95 -9.47 -10.49
CA LEU A 234 -4.29 -10.72 -10.09
C LEU A 234 -4.40 -10.93 -8.58
N TYR A 235 -4.06 -9.89 -7.80
CA TYR A 235 -4.18 -9.95 -6.33
C TYR A 235 -5.63 -10.07 -5.85
N ARG A 236 -6.62 -9.60 -6.62
CA ARG A 236 -8.04 -9.73 -6.26
C ARG A 236 -8.48 -11.19 -6.20
N LEU A 237 -8.07 -12.00 -7.19
CA LEU A 237 -8.37 -13.44 -7.19
C LEU A 237 -7.76 -14.16 -5.99
N LEU A 238 -6.50 -13.84 -5.68
CA LEU A 238 -5.80 -14.40 -4.50
C LEU A 238 -6.51 -14.00 -3.19
N HIS A 239 -7.05 -12.78 -3.12
CA HIS A 239 -7.82 -12.31 -1.96
C HIS A 239 -9.13 -13.09 -1.80
N TYR A 240 -9.88 -13.33 -2.88
CA TYR A 240 -11.09 -14.17 -2.82
C TYR A 240 -10.80 -15.57 -2.31
N GLN A 241 -9.78 -16.22 -2.89
CA GLN A 241 -9.33 -17.54 -2.44
C GLN A 241 -9.02 -17.52 -0.94
N LYS A 242 -8.25 -16.52 -0.49
CA LYS A 242 -7.83 -16.44 0.91
C LYS A 242 -9.01 -16.32 1.88
N ILE A 243 -10.02 -15.52 1.55
CA ILE A 243 -11.19 -15.37 2.41
C ILE A 243 -12.06 -16.64 2.41
N LEU A 244 -12.21 -17.31 1.27
CA LEU A 244 -12.94 -18.59 1.17
C LEU A 244 -12.27 -19.69 1.99
N GLU A 245 -10.94 -19.79 1.95
CA GLU A 245 -10.18 -20.70 2.81
C GLU A 245 -10.45 -20.43 4.30
N LEU A 246 -10.44 -19.16 4.73
CA LEU A 246 -10.75 -18.78 6.12
C LEU A 246 -12.18 -19.15 6.52
N LEU A 247 -13.15 -18.98 5.62
CA LEU A 247 -14.54 -19.39 5.85
C LEU A 247 -14.65 -20.90 6.02
N LEU A 248 -14.01 -21.68 5.14
CA LEU A 248 -14.03 -23.15 5.19
C LEU A 248 -13.29 -23.73 6.40
N GLU A 249 -12.23 -23.06 6.87
CA GLU A 249 -11.53 -23.39 8.13
C GLU A 249 -12.41 -23.17 9.37
N HIS A 250 -13.34 -22.20 9.31
CA HIS A 250 -14.25 -21.86 10.41
C HIS A 250 -15.55 -22.65 10.39
N TYR A 251 -16.05 -23.01 9.21
CA TYR A 251 -17.28 -23.76 9.04
C TYR A 251 -17.12 -25.23 9.43
N THR A 252 -18.08 -25.74 10.20
CA THR A 252 -18.25 -27.18 10.43
C THR A 252 -18.71 -27.88 9.15
N GLU A 253 -18.55 -29.21 9.07
CA GLU A 253 -18.98 -30.00 7.91
C GLU A 253 -20.47 -29.79 7.55
N ASP A 254 -21.34 -29.63 8.55
CA ASP A 254 -22.78 -29.43 8.36
C ASP A 254 -23.19 -27.97 8.07
N HIS A 255 -22.24 -27.05 7.93
CA HIS A 255 -22.57 -25.64 7.69
C HIS A 255 -23.15 -25.44 6.29
N PHE A 256 -24.35 -24.85 6.20
CA PHE A 256 -25.11 -24.73 4.95
C PHE A 256 -24.42 -23.91 3.83
N ASP A 257 -23.49 -23.01 4.18
CA ASP A 257 -22.69 -22.22 3.21
C ASP A 257 -21.43 -22.95 2.70
N ARG A 258 -21.05 -24.07 3.34
CA ARG A 258 -19.78 -24.77 3.07
C ARG A 258 -19.71 -25.28 1.63
N THR A 259 -20.81 -25.86 1.13
CA THR A 259 -20.89 -26.39 -0.25
C THR A 259 -20.62 -25.32 -1.29
N ASP A 260 -21.24 -24.14 -1.15
CA ASP A 260 -21.07 -23.04 -2.10
C ASP A 260 -19.67 -22.44 -2.01
N CYS A 261 -19.11 -22.28 -0.80
CA CYS A 261 -17.72 -21.86 -0.61
C CYS A 261 -16.74 -22.84 -1.24
N GLN A 262 -16.94 -24.15 -1.06
CA GLN A 262 -16.08 -25.18 -1.63
C GLN A 262 -16.17 -25.21 -3.17
N GLY A 263 -17.39 -25.11 -3.72
CA GLY A 263 -17.59 -25.01 -5.17
C GLY A 263 -16.89 -23.79 -5.77
N THR A 264 -17.01 -22.64 -5.11
CA THR A 264 -16.33 -21.41 -5.52
C THR A 264 -14.81 -21.57 -5.48
N LEU A 265 -14.28 -22.18 -4.40
CA LEU A 265 -12.85 -22.40 -4.25
C LEU A 265 -12.30 -23.29 -5.37
N VAL A 266 -12.99 -24.38 -5.72
CA VAL A 266 -12.60 -25.27 -6.82
C VAL A 266 -12.53 -24.53 -8.15
N MET A 267 -13.50 -23.65 -8.44
CA MET A 267 -13.48 -22.83 -9.66
C MET A 267 -12.29 -21.85 -9.68
N LEU A 268 -11.99 -21.22 -8.53
CA LEU A 268 -10.90 -20.25 -8.39
C LEU A 268 -9.51 -20.90 -8.46
N SER A 269 -9.34 -22.08 -7.84
CA SER A 269 -8.02 -22.69 -7.59
C SER A 269 -7.15 -22.76 -8.85
N ARG A 270 -7.72 -23.23 -9.97
CA ARG A 270 -6.98 -23.34 -11.23
C ARG A 270 -6.39 -21.99 -11.67
N THR A 271 -7.20 -20.95 -11.66
CA THR A 271 -6.79 -19.61 -12.12
C THR A 271 -5.82 -18.97 -11.12
N THR A 272 -6.06 -19.14 -9.83
CA THR A 272 -5.15 -18.61 -8.79
C THR A 272 -3.80 -19.31 -8.76
N ASP A 273 -3.72 -20.60 -9.10
CA ASP A 273 -2.45 -21.32 -9.19
C ASP A 273 -1.58 -20.78 -10.33
N VAL A 274 -2.20 -20.44 -11.47
CA VAL A 274 -1.51 -19.74 -12.57
C VAL A 274 -1.01 -18.38 -12.09
N VAL A 275 -1.85 -17.59 -11.41
CA VAL A 275 -1.45 -16.28 -10.86
C VAL A 275 -0.25 -16.41 -9.91
N ARG A 276 -0.25 -17.40 -8.99
CA ARG A 276 0.89 -17.61 -8.07
C ARG A 276 2.19 -17.96 -8.80
N GLY A 277 2.10 -18.62 -9.95
CA GLY A 277 3.27 -18.95 -10.78
C GLY A 277 3.92 -17.74 -11.45
N LEU A 278 3.18 -16.67 -11.71
CA LEU A 278 3.65 -15.51 -12.47
C LEU A 278 3.76 -14.21 -11.68
N ILE A 279 3.06 -14.06 -10.54
CA ILE A 279 2.93 -12.77 -9.84
C ILE A 279 4.27 -12.18 -9.40
N ALA A 280 5.23 -13.03 -9.04
CA ALA A 280 6.57 -12.61 -8.66
C ALA A 280 7.33 -11.95 -9.83
N ASP A 281 7.13 -12.44 -11.05
CA ASP A 281 7.76 -11.88 -12.24
C ASP A 281 7.07 -10.59 -12.67
N SER A 282 5.74 -10.53 -12.57
CA SER A 282 4.96 -9.32 -12.86
C SER A 282 5.28 -8.18 -11.88
N GLU A 283 5.30 -8.46 -10.58
CA GLU A 283 5.71 -7.49 -9.54
C GLU A 283 7.15 -7.03 -9.75
N ASN A 284 8.06 -7.96 -10.06
CA ASN A 284 9.45 -7.64 -10.34
C ASN A 284 9.58 -6.69 -11.54
N PHE A 285 8.87 -6.95 -12.64
CA PHE A 285 8.88 -6.05 -13.81
C PHE A 285 8.43 -4.63 -13.43
N VAL A 286 7.31 -4.51 -12.71
CA VAL A 286 6.80 -3.22 -12.23
C VAL A 286 7.83 -2.48 -11.38
N LEU A 287 8.52 -3.18 -10.48
CA LEU A 287 9.56 -2.60 -9.65
C LEU A 287 10.81 -2.20 -10.43
N LEU A 288 11.23 -2.98 -11.43
CA LEU A 288 12.34 -2.58 -12.31
C LEU A 288 11.98 -1.31 -13.10
N CYS A 289 10.76 -1.21 -13.65
CA CYS A 289 10.28 0.00 -14.31
C CYS A 289 10.24 1.20 -13.34
N GLU A 290 9.75 1.03 -12.11
CA GLU A 290 9.78 2.10 -11.10
C GLU A 290 11.21 2.55 -10.78
N ILE A 291 12.10 1.60 -10.49
CA ILE A 291 13.49 1.91 -10.14
C ILE A 291 14.21 2.56 -11.33
N GLN A 292 14.01 2.08 -12.57
CA GLN A 292 14.59 2.65 -13.78
C GLN A 292 14.21 4.12 -13.95
N ARG A 293 12.94 4.47 -13.71
CA ARG A 293 12.44 5.86 -13.80
C ARG A 293 13.03 6.79 -12.73
N ASP A 294 13.41 6.24 -11.58
CA ASP A 294 13.98 6.98 -10.45
C ASP A 294 15.51 6.92 -10.41
N LEU A 295 16.17 6.16 -11.28
CA LEU A 295 17.63 6.08 -11.41
C LEU A 295 18.13 7.01 -12.53
N ASN A 296 19.32 7.60 -12.34
CA ASN A 296 20.06 8.27 -13.41
C ASN A 296 21.44 7.63 -13.60
N GLY A 297 21.83 7.45 -14.85
CA GLY A 297 23.15 6.93 -15.23
C GLY A 297 23.23 5.40 -15.23
N PHE A 298 22.09 4.71 -15.34
CA PHE A 298 22.00 3.27 -15.58
C PHE A 298 20.66 2.98 -16.26
N ASP A 299 20.66 2.80 -17.57
CA ASP A 299 19.43 2.80 -18.40
C ASP A 299 19.03 1.40 -18.89
N THR A 300 19.78 0.37 -18.49
CA THR A 300 19.56 -1.03 -18.90
C THR A 300 19.08 -1.89 -17.74
N LEU A 301 18.28 -1.31 -16.83
CA LEU A 301 17.85 -2.02 -15.62
C LEU A 301 16.88 -3.16 -15.93
N ILE A 302 15.92 -2.91 -16.82
CA ILE A 302 14.87 -3.86 -17.17
C ILE A 302 15.48 -4.98 -18.03
N GLN A 303 15.63 -6.16 -17.43
CA GLN A 303 16.13 -7.38 -18.09
C GLN A 303 15.31 -8.57 -17.60
N SER A 304 15.07 -9.56 -18.47
CA SER A 304 14.19 -10.70 -18.18
C SER A 304 14.72 -11.62 -17.07
N ASP A 305 16.04 -11.70 -16.89
CA ASP A 305 16.71 -12.53 -15.89
C ASP A 305 17.13 -11.75 -14.62
N ARG A 306 16.98 -10.42 -14.63
CA ARG A 306 17.27 -9.57 -13.48
C ARG A 306 16.08 -9.53 -12.54
N LYS A 307 16.29 -9.86 -11.27
CA LYS A 307 15.29 -9.71 -10.22
C LYS A 307 15.80 -8.82 -9.10
N LEU A 308 14.94 -7.96 -8.57
CA LEU A 308 15.21 -7.22 -7.34
C LEU A 308 15.32 -8.20 -6.18
N VAL A 309 16.42 -8.11 -5.45
CA VAL A 309 16.63 -8.88 -4.21
C VAL A 309 16.34 -7.96 -3.04
N ARG A 310 16.97 -6.79 -2.98
CA ARG A 310 16.73 -5.79 -1.93
C ARG A 310 17.12 -4.41 -2.38
N GLN A 311 16.37 -3.41 -1.95
CA GLN A 311 16.76 -2.00 -2.01
C GLN A 311 16.73 -1.38 -0.62
N GLY A 312 17.63 -0.46 -0.32
CA GLY A 312 17.64 0.17 0.99
C GLY A 312 18.86 1.04 1.23
N CYS A 313 18.86 1.74 2.35
CA CYS A 313 19.97 2.61 2.71
C CYS A 313 21.05 1.91 3.53
N LEU A 314 22.30 2.22 3.21
CA LEU A 314 23.46 1.94 4.04
C LEU A 314 24.33 3.20 4.13
N LEU A 315 25.12 3.30 5.19
CA LEU A 315 26.08 4.37 5.40
C LEU A 315 27.44 3.95 4.82
N LYS A 316 27.81 4.48 3.67
CA LYS A 316 29.14 4.27 3.09
C LYS A 316 30.18 5.07 3.88
N HIS A 317 31.25 4.40 4.29
CA HIS A 317 32.40 5.06 4.91
C HIS A 317 33.21 5.79 3.84
N SER A 318 33.55 7.05 4.09
CA SER A 318 34.40 7.86 3.21
C SER A 318 35.36 8.73 4.03
N LYS A 319 36.28 9.42 3.34
CA LYS A 319 37.17 10.43 3.96
C LYS A 319 36.38 11.58 4.61
N ARG A 320 35.14 11.81 4.18
CA ARG A 320 34.22 12.83 4.72
C ARG A 320 33.32 12.27 5.84
N GLY A 321 33.58 11.06 6.32
CA GLY A 321 32.77 10.37 7.33
C GLY A 321 31.72 9.44 6.73
N LEU A 322 30.65 9.18 7.48
CA LEU A 322 29.56 8.31 7.08
C LEU A 322 28.62 9.03 6.10
N GLN A 323 28.48 8.48 4.89
CA GLN A 323 27.65 9.03 3.84
C GLN A 323 26.49 8.08 3.52
N GLN A 324 25.25 8.53 3.71
CA GLN A 324 24.09 7.75 3.31
C GLN A 324 24.05 7.54 1.80
N ARG A 325 23.88 6.29 1.37
CA ARG A 325 23.74 5.89 -0.03
C ARG A 325 22.60 4.89 -0.17
N MET A 326 21.92 4.96 -1.31
CA MET A 326 20.92 3.97 -1.67
C MET A 326 21.62 2.80 -2.34
N PHE A 327 21.32 1.58 -1.93
CA PHE A 327 21.84 0.35 -2.49
C PHE A 327 20.70 -0.42 -3.13
N PHE A 328 20.95 -0.98 -4.30
CA PHE A 328 20.01 -1.80 -5.06
C PHE A 328 20.72 -3.11 -5.40
N LEU A 329 20.35 -4.17 -4.70
CA LEU A 329 20.83 -5.51 -4.94
C LEU A 329 19.87 -6.23 -5.87
N PHE A 330 20.37 -6.61 -7.04
CA PHE A 330 19.69 -7.47 -7.98
C PHE A 330 20.30 -8.87 -7.98
N THR A 331 19.78 -9.78 -8.80
CA THR A 331 20.29 -11.15 -8.93
C THR A 331 21.68 -11.24 -9.58
N ASP A 332 22.10 -10.19 -10.28
CA ASP A 332 23.32 -10.14 -11.09
C ASP A 332 24.27 -8.99 -10.76
N ILE A 333 23.74 -7.88 -10.24
CA ILE A 333 24.49 -6.65 -9.98
C ILE A 333 24.05 -6.00 -8.66
N LEU A 334 25.01 -5.41 -7.95
CA LEU A 334 24.74 -4.47 -6.86
C LEU A 334 25.04 -3.05 -7.36
N LEU A 335 24.05 -2.16 -7.34
CA LEU A 335 24.21 -0.74 -7.62
C LEU A 335 24.21 0.06 -6.31
N TYR A 336 24.96 1.17 -6.29
CA TYR A 336 24.81 2.18 -5.23
C TYR A 336 24.76 3.59 -5.81
N ALA A 337 23.91 4.43 -5.21
CA ALA A 337 23.53 5.72 -5.73
C ALA A 337 23.46 6.80 -4.63
N SER A 338 23.56 8.06 -5.05
CA SER A 338 23.25 9.23 -4.23
C SER A 338 21.94 9.86 -4.68
N LYS A 339 21.11 10.29 -3.73
CA LYS A 339 19.91 11.07 -4.03
C LYS A 339 20.27 12.49 -4.48
N SER A 340 19.73 12.91 -5.61
CA SER A 340 19.86 14.27 -6.12
C SER A 340 19.05 15.23 -5.25
N PRO A 341 19.62 16.34 -4.75
CA PRO A 341 18.86 17.31 -3.96
C PRO A 341 17.83 18.07 -4.80
N VAL A 342 18.04 18.18 -6.12
CA VAL A 342 17.17 18.93 -7.03
C VAL A 342 16.05 18.04 -7.53
N THR A 343 16.40 16.95 -8.21
CA THR A 343 15.45 16.08 -8.91
C THR A 343 14.90 14.97 -8.02
N GLN A 344 15.36 14.80 -6.78
CA GLN A 344 15.08 13.67 -5.86
C GLN A 344 15.29 12.25 -6.43
N THR A 345 15.67 12.10 -7.69
CA THR A 345 16.09 10.85 -8.32
C THR A 345 17.48 10.42 -7.84
N PHE A 346 17.84 9.17 -8.08
CA PHE A 346 19.04 8.52 -7.56
C PHE A 346 20.11 8.41 -8.66
N LYS A 347 21.17 9.21 -8.56
CA LYS A 347 22.32 9.14 -9.47
C LYS A 347 23.22 7.97 -9.09
N VAL A 348 23.41 7.04 -10.00
CA VAL A 348 24.30 5.89 -9.81
C VAL A 348 25.74 6.36 -9.68
N LEU A 349 26.43 5.90 -8.63
CA LEU A 349 27.82 6.22 -8.33
C LEU A 349 28.77 5.10 -8.73
N GLY A 350 28.27 3.88 -8.82
CA GLY A 350 29.03 2.71 -9.20
C GLY A 350 28.25 1.43 -9.00
N HIS A 351 28.88 0.34 -9.40
CA HIS A 351 28.31 -0.99 -9.32
C HIS A 351 29.34 -2.02 -8.86
N VAL A 352 28.85 -3.17 -8.38
CA VAL A 352 29.63 -4.36 -8.05
C VAL A 352 29.00 -5.56 -8.77
N PRO A 353 29.69 -6.18 -9.74
CA PRO A 353 29.24 -7.44 -10.33
C PRO A 353 29.21 -8.54 -9.28
N LEU A 354 28.10 -9.27 -9.16
CA LEU A 354 27.94 -10.21 -8.04
C LEU A 354 28.84 -11.44 -8.13
N ARG A 355 29.30 -11.80 -9.33
CA ARG A 355 30.19 -12.94 -9.53
C ARG A 355 31.55 -12.75 -8.83
N SER A 356 32.03 -11.51 -8.75
CA SER A 356 33.27 -11.13 -8.04
C SER A 356 33.02 -10.59 -6.63
N LEU A 357 31.76 -10.62 -6.16
CA LEU A 357 31.40 -10.08 -4.86
C LEU A 357 31.87 -11.00 -3.73
N LEU A 358 32.57 -10.40 -2.77
CA LEU A 358 32.87 -11.01 -1.47
C LEU A 358 32.43 -10.05 -0.36
N THR A 359 32.12 -10.59 0.81
CA THR A 359 31.78 -9.79 1.99
C THR A 359 32.64 -10.18 3.17
N GLU A 360 32.97 -9.19 3.99
CA GLU A 360 33.67 -9.40 5.26
C GLU A 360 32.91 -8.67 6.37
N ASN A 361 32.64 -9.41 7.44
CA ASN A 361 31.96 -8.87 8.62
C ASN A 361 32.93 -7.98 9.42
N SER A 362 32.45 -6.82 9.91
CA SER A 362 33.25 -5.90 10.72
C SER A 362 32.53 -5.53 12.03
N GLU A 363 33.14 -4.71 12.88
CA GLU A 363 32.53 -4.26 14.14
C GLU A 363 31.38 -3.25 13.89
N HIS A 364 30.61 -2.90 14.94
CA HIS A 364 29.66 -1.78 14.95
C HIS A 364 28.72 -1.66 13.74
N ASN A 365 27.88 -2.69 13.50
CA ASN A 365 26.96 -2.78 12.36
C ASN A 365 27.59 -2.54 10.98
N ALA A 366 28.93 -2.62 10.87
CA ALA A 366 29.66 -2.43 9.63
C ALA A 366 30.05 -3.75 8.96
N PHE A 367 30.27 -3.71 7.66
CA PHE A 367 30.82 -4.79 6.85
C PHE A 367 31.48 -4.22 5.58
N ILE A 368 32.34 -5.01 4.96
CA ILE A 368 33.08 -4.64 3.75
C ILE A 368 32.51 -5.44 2.58
N ILE A 369 32.30 -4.77 1.44
CA ILE A 369 31.90 -5.37 0.17
C ILE A 369 33.08 -5.23 -0.79
N PHE A 370 33.60 -6.35 -1.29
CA PHE A 370 34.66 -6.39 -2.29
C PHE A 370 34.05 -6.62 -3.68
N GLY A 371 34.48 -5.83 -4.67
CA GLY A 371 34.07 -5.93 -6.07
C GLY A 371 35.28 -6.07 -6.99
N GLY A 372 35.95 -7.22 -6.94
CA GLY A 372 37.25 -7.42 -7.59
C GLY A 372 38.36 -6.68 -6.86
N GLN A 373 39.01 -5.71 -7.51
CA GLN A 373 40.18 -4.99 -6.97
C GLN A 373 39.83 -3.80 -6.06
N ARG A 374 38.54 -3.55 -5.82
CA ARG A 374 38.06 -2.41 -5.03
C ARG A 374 37.13 -2.90 -3.94
N SER A 375 37.06 -2.15 -2.85
CA SER A 375 36.16 -2.44 -1.73
C SER A 375 35.44 -1.18 -1.26
N ILE A 376 34.28 -1.38 -0.65
CA ILE A 376 33.53 -0.35 0.05
C ILE A 376 33.17 -0.85 1.44
N THR A 377 33.47 -0.04 2.46
CA THR A 377 33.01 -0.30 3.82
C THR A 377 31.69 0.42 4.04
N VAL A 378 30.71 -0.29 4.58
CA VAL A 378 29.35 0.20 4.80
C VAL A 378 28.87 -0.16 6.20
N SER A 379 28.00 0.67 6.78
CA SER A 379 27.30 0.39 8.03
C SER A 379 25.79 0.36 7.82
N ALA A 380 25.12 -0.63 8.41
CA ALA A 380 23.67 -0.70 8.49
C ALA A 380 23.14 0.08 9.70
N GLY A 381 21.86 0.45 9.69
CA GLY A 381 21.22 1.16 10.80
C GLY A 381 21.09 0.30 12.05
N THR A 382 20.88 -1.01 11.86
CA THR A 382 20.75 -1.99 12.95
C THR A 382 21.55 -3.27 12.69
N THR A 383 21.77 -4.06 13.73
CA THR A 383 22.40 -5.38 13.61
C THR A 383 21.55 -6.33 12.76
N ALA A 384 20.22 -6.28 12.90
CA ALA A 384 19.30 -7.09 12.12
C ALA A 384 19.40 -6.77 10.61
N GLU A 385 19.45 -5.48 10.24
CA GLU A 385 19.64 -5.07 8.84
C GLU A 385 21.00 -5.50 8.31
N LYS A 386 22.07 -5.38 9.10
CA LYS A 386 23.40 -5.87 8.70
C LYS A 386 23.37 -7.37 8.38
N VAL A 387 22.77 -8.18 9.25
CA VAL A 387 22.67 -9.63 9.06
C VAL A 387 21.92 -9.93 7.76
N LEU A 388 20.77 -9.27 7.55
CA LEU A 388 20.00 -9.45 6.31
C LEU A 388 20.77 -9.10 5.05
N TRP A 389 21.46 -7.96 5.03
CA TRP A 389 22.28 -7.57 3.87
C TRP A 389 23.39 -8.58 3.60
N LEU A 390 24.10 -9.03 4.63
CA LEU A 390 25.17 -10.02 4.49
C LEU A 390 24.65 -11.36 3.95
N GLU A 391 23.56 -11.88 4.52
CA GLU A 391 22.95 -13.14 4.09
C GLU A 391 22.53 -13.08 2.61
N GLU A 392 21.87 -12.01 2.20
CA GLU A 392 21.41 -11.87 0.82
C GLU A 392 22.56 -11.67 -0.16
N LEU A 393 23.53 -10.81 0.16
CA LEU A 393 24.73 -10.60 -0.67
C LEU A 393 25.50 -11.91 -0.88
N GLN A 394 25.68 -12.71 0.17
CA GLN A 394 26.36 -14.00 0.10
C GLN A 394 25.55 -15.02 -0.72
N LYS A 395 24.23 -15.08 -0.49
CA LYS A 395 23.33 -15.98 -1.22
C LYS A 395 23.35 -15.71 -2.72
N VAL A 396 23.22 -14.44 -3.13
CA VAL A 396 23.19 -14.10 -4.56
C VAL A 396 24.56 -14.29 -5.22
N ALA A 397 25.64 -13.96 -4.52
CA ALA A 397 27.00 -14.19 -5.01
C ALA A 397 27.31 -15.68 -5.20
N ALA A 398 26.79 -16.55 -4.32
CA ALA A 398 26.89 -18.00 -4.47
C ALA A 398 26.06 -18.51 -5.66
N ASN A 399 24.81 -18.06 -5.80
CA ASN A 399 23.91 -18.49 -6.86
C ASN A 399 24.41 -18.11 -8.26
N ILE A 400 24.94 -16.89 -8.45
CA ILE A 400 25.41 -16.47 -9.77
C ILE A 400 26.68 -17.19 -10.23
N LYS A 401 27.52 -17.67 -9.31
CA LYS A 401 28.72 -18.47 -9.63
C LYS A 401 28.35 -19.81 -10.27
N GLN A 402 27.16 -20.34 -9.99
CA GLN A 402 26.65 -21.59 -10.57
C GLN A 402 26.08 -21.39 -11.98
N LYS A 403 25.73 -20.16 -12.37
CA LYS A 403 25.20 -19.86 -13.71
C LYS A 403 26.34 -19.68 -14.73
N PRO A 404 26.12 -19.96 -16.02
CA PRO A 404 27.08 -19.64 -17.08
C PRO A 404 27.54 -18.17 -17.03
N GLN A 405 28.74 -17.89 -17.54
CA GLN A 405 29.24 -16.52 -17.56
C GLN A 405 28.55 -15.71 -18.65
N THR A 406 27.52 -14.96 -18.28
CA THR A 406 26.92 -13.92 -19.10
C THR A 406 27.72 -12.62 -18.95
N GLN A 407 28.08 -11.98 -20.06
CA GLN A 407 28.62 -10.63 -20.01
C GLN A 407 27.49 -9.68 -19.61
N LEU A 408 27.65 -8.98 -18.49
CA LEU A 408 26.77 -7.87 -18.16
C LEU A 408 27.07 -6.74 -19.14
N THR A 409 26.10 -6.35 -19.95
CA THR A 409 26.19 -5.18 -20.83
C THR A 409 26.09 -3.91 -19.99
N ILE A 410 27.17 -3.58 -19.28
CA ILE A 410 27.26 -2.38 -18.45
C ILE A 410 27.80 -1.27 -19.36
N GLY A 411 26.95 -0.30 -19.72
CA GLY A 411 27.39 0.95 -20.34
C GLY A 411 28.41 1.68 -19.44
N SER A 412 29.11 2.69 -19.95
CA SER A 412 30.28 3.40 -19.37
C SER A 412 30.15 3.91 -17.91
N ILE A 413 29.99 2.99 -16.95
CA ILE A 413 29.79 3.26 -15.52
C ILE A 413 31.03 2.73 -14.80
N LYS A 414 31.61 3.59 -13.95
CA LYS A 414 32.82 3.24 -13.20
C LYS A 414 32.58 2.01 -12.32
N ASN A 415 33.51 1.04 -12.35
CA ASN A 415 33.59 -0.05 -11.38
C ASN A 415 33.74 0.54 -9.97
N CYS A 416 32.94 0.08 -8.99
CA CYS A 416 32.92 0.45 -7.58
C CYS A 416 34.13 1.29 -7.08
N SER A 417 34.05 2.62 -7.07
CA SER A 417 35.20 3.47 -6.66
C SER A 417 35.20 3.76 -5.16
N SER A 418 36.34 3.49 -4.50
CA SER A 418 36.63 4.03 -3.16
C SER A 418 36.91 5.54 -3.20
N SER A 419 37.28 6.11 -4.36
CA SER A 419 37.68 7.51 -4.54
C SER A 419 36.63 8.34 -5.27
N GLU A 420 36.51 9.60 -4.84
CA GLU A 420 35.52 10.62 -5.22
C GLU A 420 35.75 11.25 -6.61
N GLU A 421 36.06 10.48 -7.65
CA GLU A 421 36.25 11.08 -8.98
C GLU A 421 34.91 11.59 -9.57
N GLY A 422 34.62 12.87 -9.34
CA GLY A 422 33.48 13.60 -9.89
C GLY A 422 32.59 14.35 -8.87
N LEU A 423 33.02 14.48 -7.61
CA LEU A 423 32.23 15.12 -6.54
C LEU A 423 32.57 16.61 -6.27
N ASP A 424 33.55 17.18 -6.96
CA ASP A 424 34.12 18.49 -6.59
C ASP A 424 33.52 19.71 -7.30
N THR A 425 32.42 19.60 -8.04
CA THR A 425 31.83 20.77 -8.74
C THR A 425 30.43 21.17 -8.31
N TYR A 426 29.75 20.40 -7.46
CA TYR A 426 28.31 20.62 -7.22
C TYR A 426 27.97 21.46 -5.96
N GLY A 427 28.93 22.27 -5.50
CA GLY A 427 28.73 23.13 -4.33
C GLY A 427 28.90 24.63 -4.56
N LEU A 428 29.75 25.07 -5.49
CA LEU A 428 30.17 26.48 -5.57
C LEU A 428 30.70 26.87 -6.97
N THR A 429 29.85 26.97 -8.00
CA THR A 429 30.16 27.78 -9.21
C THR A 429 28.87 28.33 -9.83
N PRO A 430 28.65 29.66 -9.88
CA PRO A 430 27.62 30.25 -10.72
C PRO A 430 28.22 30.49 -12.11
N SER A 431 27.95 29.60 -13.06
CA SER A 431 28.30 29.85 -14.46
C SER A 431 27.24 29.28 -15.39
N ASN A 432 26.41 30.21 -15.89
CA ASN A 432 25.68 30.20 -17.16
C ASN A 432 24.96 28.91 -17.56
N ALA A 433 23.90 28.56 -16.81
CA ALA A 433 22.80 27.80 -17.37
C ALA A 433 21.80 28.80 -17.98
N SER A 434 21.72 28.80 -19.31
CA SER A 434 20.61 29.35 -20.06
C SER A 434 19.28 28.85 -19.48
N THR A 435 18.33 29.77 -19.38
CA THR A 435 16.91 29.60 -19.00
C THR A 435 16.32 28.23 -19.33
N ILE A 436 16.38 27.30 -18.37
CA ILE A 436 15.47 26.17 -18.27
C ILE A 436 14.62 26.44 -17.05
N ASN A 437 13.32 26.61 -17.27
CA ASN A 437 12.33 26.94 -16.24
C ASN A 437 12.45 26.01 -15.04
N ALA A 438 12.89 26.56 -13.92
CA ALA A 438 12.92 25.91 -12.63
C ALA A 438 11.47 25.71 -12.14
N ARG A 439 10.95 24.48 -12.20
CA ARG A 439 9.81 24.01 -11.36
C ARG A 439 9.48 22.51 -11.41
N THR A 440 10.44 21.60 -11.60
CA THR A 440 10.16 20.16 -11.47
C THR A 440 10.74 19.61 -10.17
N GLN A 441 10.01 19.83 -9.06
CA GLN A 441 10.17 18.99 -7.87
C GLN A 441 9.90 17.54 -8.29
N SER A 442 10.70 16.58 -7.86
CA SER A 442 10.31 15.19 -8.11
C SER A 442 9.01 14.87 -7.36
N PRO A 443 8.05 14.24 -8.06
CA PRO A 443 6.69 14.10 -7.55
C PRO A 443 6.50 12.93 -6.57
N ARG A 444 7.50 12.05 -6.38
CA ARG A 444 7.30 10.71 -5.80
C ARG A 444 7.91 10.50 -4.41
N ASN A 445 7.72 11.43 -3.48
CA ASN A 445 8.35 11.30 -2.15
C ASN A 445 7.81 10.16 -1.25
N ASN A 446 6.76 9.45 -1.67
CA ASN A 446 6.04 8.48 -0.83
C ASN A 446 6.17 7.01 -1.29
N THR A 447 6.86 6.70 -2.40
CA THR A 447 7.06 5.29 -2.79
C THR A 447 7.96 4.57 -1.78
N ALA A 448 7.88 3.23 -1.74
CA ALA A 448 8.71 2.43 -0.84
C ALA A 448 10.20 2.77 -0.99
N LEU A 449 10.66 3.04 -2.22
CA LEU A 449 12.03 3.46 -2.53
C LEU A 449 12.44 4.73 -1.78
N HIS A 450 11.62 5.78 -1.88
CA HIS A 450 11.90 7.06 -1.25
C HIS A 450 11.76 6.99 0.28
N VAL A 451 10.80 6.21 0.78
CA VAL A 451 10.64 5.97 2.22
C VAL A 451 11.85 5.24 2.80
N CYS A 452 12.42 4.27 2.07
CA CYS A 452 13.69 3.62 2.44
C CYS A 452 14.81 4.64 2.61
N TRP A 453 14.93 5.59 1.68
CA TRP A 453 15.88 6.69 1.79
C TRP A 453 15.67 7.54 3.05
N HIS A 454 14.45 7.99 3.30
CA HIS A 454 14.18 8.92 4.41
C HIS A 454 14.20 8.26 5.79
N ARG A 455 14.00 6.94 5.88
CA ARG A 455 13.91 6.23 7.16
C ARG A 455 15.10 5.32 7.44
N GLY A 456 16.02 5.15 6.48
CA GLY A 456 17.17 4.27 6.64
C GLY A 456 16.77 2.80 6.69
N VAL A 457 15.63 2.44 6.09
CA VAL A 457 15.08 1.06 6.07
C VAL A 457 15.32 0.42 4.71
N THR A 458 14.98 -0.87 4.57
CA THR A 458 15.30 -1.68 3.38
C THR A 458 14.12 -2.55 3.02
N VAL A 459 13.79 -2.73 1.73
CA VAL A 459 12.69 -3.58 1.25
C VAL A 459 13.17 -4.57 0.19
N SER A 460 12.64 -5.79 0.19
CA SER A 460 12.88 -6.82 -0.83
C SER A 460 11.67 -7.03 -1.73
N LEU A 461 11.85 -7.69 -2.89
CA LEU A 461 10.74 -8.13 -3.74
C LEU A 461 9.71 -8.95 -2.96
N GLU A 462 10.18 -9.84 -2.08
CA GLU A 462 9.32 -10.65 -1.21
C GLU A 462 8.48 -9.80 -0.25
N ASP A 463 9.02 -8.67 0.23
CA ASP A 463 8.26 -7.76 1.08
C ASP A 463 7.19 -7.03 0.26
N HIS A 464 7.47 -6.67 -0.99
CA HIS A 464 6.49 -6.09 -1.92
C HIS A 464 5.34 -7.07 -2.19
N LEU A 465 5.65 -8.32 -2.54
CA LEU A 465 4.66 -9.38 -2.74
C LEU A 465 3.78 -9.55 -1.50
N ARG A 466 4.39 -9.64 -0.32
CA ARG A 466 3.66 -9.77 0.95
C ARG A 466 2.74 -8.56 1.21
N ALA A 467 3.20 -7.35 0.92
CA ALA A 467 2.38 -6.15 1.10
C ALA A 467 1.20 -6.10 0.12
N SER A 468 1.41 -6.54 -1.12
CA SER A 468 0.38 -6.60 -2.16
C SER A 468 -0.65 -7.71 -1.89
N GLU A 469 -0.24 -8.85 -1.31
CA GLU A 469 -1.18 -9.89 -0.86
C GLU A 469 -2.01 -9.48 0.37
N ASN A 470 -1.46 -8.60 1.22
CA ASN A 470 -2.09 -8.18 2.48
C ASN A 470 -2.75 -6.80 2.39
N GLN A 471 -3.41 -6.52 1.27
CA GLN A 471 -4.25 -5.33 1.11
C GLN A 471 -5.53 -5.46 1.96
N ILE A 472 -5.93 -4.37 2.59
CA ILE A 472 -7.19 -4.30 3.32
C ILE A 472 -7.78 -2.89 3.23
N SER A 473 -9.10 -2.81 3.22
CA SER A 473 -9.83 -1.55 3.30
C SER A 473 -10.94 -1.66 4.34
N GLY A 474 -11.27 -0.55 4.99
CA GLY A 474 -12.38 -0.53 5.93
C GLY A 474 -12.46 0.73 6.78
N TYR A 475 -13.55 0.83 7.53
CA TYR A 475 -13.74 1.93 8.46
C TYR A 475 -12.97 1.70 9.76
N LEU A 476 -12.16 2.69 10.15
CA LEU A 476 -11.47 2.73 11.43
C LEU A 476 -11.76 4.06 12.14
N LEU A 477 -11.71 4.03 13.47
CA LEU A 477 -11.65 5.26 14.26
C LEU A 477 -10.19 5.58 14.55
N ARG A 478 -9.73 6.79 14.20
CA ARG A 478 -8.37 7.26 14.45
C ARG A 478 -8.34 8.30 15.57
N LYS A 479 -7.31 8.26 16.41
CA LYS A 479 -7.01 9.28 17.43
C LYS A 479 -5.51 9.58 17.46
N PHE A 480 -5.14 10.84 17.58
CA PHE A 480 -3.76 11.25 17.84
C PHE A 480 -3.48 11.20 19.33
N LYS A 481 -2.20 11.06 19.72
CA LYS A 481 -1.80 10.99 21.13
C LYS A 481 -2.37 12.13 22.00
N ASN A 482 -2.36 13.35 21.48
CA ASN A 482 -2.79 14.54 22.22
C ASN A 482 -4.18 15.06 21.79
N SER A 483 -4.94 14.31 20.98
CA SER A 483 -6.30 14.71 20.59
C SER A 483 -7.33 14.10 21.54
N SER A 484 -8.36 14.85 21.93
CA SER A 484 -9.46 14.32 22.76
C SER A 484 -10.38 13.38 21.99
N GLY A 485 -10.66 13.67 20.71
CA GLY A 485 -11.64 12.95 19.89
C GLY A 485 -11.12 11.77 19.07
N TRP A 486 -12.04 10.86 18.73
CA TRP A 486 -11.87 9.81 17.72
C TRP A 486 -12.53 10.25 16.41
N GLN A 487 -11.85 10.05 15.29
CA GLN A 487 -12.33 10.39 13.96
C GLN A 487 -12.60 9.12 13.16
N LYS A 488 -13.85 8.91 12.69
CA LYS A 488 -14.17 7.81 11.77
C LYS A 488 -13.65 8.15 10.38
N LEU A 489 -12.86 7.25 9.79
CA LEU A 489 -12.25 7.39 8.48
C LEU A 489 -12.40 6.07 7.72
N TRP A 490 -12.56 6.16 6.40
CA TRP A 490 -12.31 5.03 5.51
C TRP A 490 -10.79 4.93 5.30
N VAL A 491 -10.24 3.76 5.55
CA VAL A 491 -8.79 3.53 5.52
C VAL A 491 -8.49 2.42 4.52
N VAL A 492 -7.52 2.67 3.64
CA VAL A 492 -7.01 1.70 2.67
C VAL A 492 -5.55 1.43 3.01
N LEU A 493 -5.18 0.17 3.20
CA LEU A 493 -3.80 -0.29 3.33
C LEU A 493 -3.36 -0.96 2.01
N THR A 494 -2.36 -0.39 1.35
CA THR A 494 -1.73 -0.95 0.16
C THR A 494 -0.33 -0.38 0.01
N SER A 495 0.59 -1.14 -0.59
CA SER A 495 1.96 -0.69 -0.89
C SER A 495 2.68 -0.05 0.31
N PHE A 496 2.61 -0.69 1.48
CA PHE A 496 3.20 -0.22 2.75
C PHE A 496 2.67 1.13 3.25
N CYS A 497 1.48 1.56 2.82
CA CYS A 497 0.95 2.88 3.16
C CYS A 497 -0.52 2.81 3.56
N LEU A 498 -0.90 3.59 4.58
CA LEU A 498 -2.30 3.84 4.89
C LEU A 498 -2.77 5.11 4.19
N TYR A 499 -3.86 5.02 3.44
CA TYR A 499 -4.55 6.14 2.82
C TYR A 499 -5.86 6.40 3.57
N PHE A 500 -6.10 7.65 3.94
CA PHE A 500 -7.26 8.06 4.74
C PHE A 500 -8.23 8.85 3.89
N TYR A 501 -9.49 8.41 3.87
CA TYR A 501 -10.60 9.09 3.21
C TYR A 501 -11.68 9.42 4.25
N LYS A 502 -12.52 10.42 3.99
CA LYS A 502 -13.67 10.71 4.85
C LYS A 502 -14.70 9.60 4.72
N ASN A 503 -14.97 9.16 3.49
CA ASN A 503 -15.87 8.06 3.16
C ASN A 503 -15.29 7.18 2.04
N TYR A 504 -15.87 6.00 1.84
CA TYR A 504 -15.43 5.08 0.78
C TYR A 504 -15.71 5.58 -0.64
N GLN A 505 -16.65 6.53 -0.80
CA GLN A 505 -17.04 7.12 -2.09
C GLN A 505 -16.15 8.30 -2.50
N ASP A 506 -15.33 8.84 -1.59
CA ASP A 506 -14.49 9.99 -1.90
C ASP A 506 -13.45 9.62 -2.96
N GLU A 507 -13.19 10.48 -3.93
CA GLU A 507 -12.30 10.21 -5.07
C GLU A 507 -10.82 10.14 -4.67
N PHE A 508 -10.37 11.02 -3.77
CA PHE A 508 -8.96 11.10 -3.36
C PHE A 508 -8.78 11.09 -1.84
N ALA A 509 -7.59 10.66 -1.40
CA ALA A 509 -7.26 10.57 0.02
C ALA A 509 -7.05 11.95 0.63
N LEU A 510 -7.50 12.13 1.87
CA LEU A 510 -7.21 13.31 2.71
C LEU A 510 -5.74 13.37 3.11
N ALA A 511 -5.15 12.21 3.38
CA ALA A 511 -3.78 12.06 3.82
C ALA A 511 -3.30 10.63 3.59
N SER A 512 -1.99 10.45 3.59
CA SER A 512 -1.33 9.13 3.57
C SER A 512 -0.34 8.99 4.72
N LEU A 513 -0.06 7.76 5.12
CA LEU A 513 0.90 7.42 6.17
C LEU A 513 1.74 6.21 5.73
N PRO A 514 2.95 6.42 5.21
CA PRO A 514 3.87 5.33 4.91
C PRO A 514 4.28 4.61 6.19
N LEU A 515 4.28 3.28 6.17
CA LEU A 515 4.40 2.42 7.34
C LEU A 515 5.78 1.82 7.56
N LEU A 516 6.67 1.83 6.58
CA LEU A 516 8.01 1.24 6.73
C LEU A 516 8.77 1.85 7.93
N GLY A 517 9.14 1.03 8.91
CA GLY A 517 9.79 1.48 10.15
C GLY A 517 8.84 1.85 11.29
N TYR A 518 7.52 1.88 11.08
CA TYR A 518 6.57 1.94 12.19
C TYR A 518 6.58 0.63 12.97
N SER A 519 6.26 0.72 14.26
CA SER A 519 5.89 -0.41 15.10
C SER A 519 4.38 -0.45 15.24
N VAL A 520 3.81 -1.66 15.25
CA VAL A 520 2.39 -1.90 15.49
C VAL A 520 2.19 -2.84 16.66
N GLY A 521 1.29 -2.47 17.58
CA GLY A 521 1.00 -3.27 18.77
C GLY A 521 -0.18 -2.71 19.56
N PRO A 522 -0.52 -3.31 20.71
CA PRO A 522 -1.53 -2.73 21.60
C PRO A 522 -1.02 -1.42 22.24
N PRO A 523 -1.91 -0.49 22.63
CA PRO A 523 -1.57 0.63 23.49
C PRO A 523 -0.93 0.16 24.80
N SER A 524 0.03 0.91 25.30
CA SER A 524 0.62 0.70 26.62
C SER A 524 -0.24 1.36 27.71
N ALA A 525 -0.03 0.97 28.98
CA ALA A 525 -0.70 1.61 30.12
C ALA A 525 -0.48 3.13 30.18
N LEU A 526 0.67 3.61 29.70
CA LEU A 526 1.03 5.04 29.66
C LEU A 526 0.23 5.84 28.62
N ASP A 527 -0.38 5.17 27.63
CA ASP A 527 -1.13 5.84 26.58
C ASP A 527 -2.54 6.28 27.04
N ALA A 528 -2.99 5.83 28.22
CA ALA A 528 -4.29 6.14 28.82
C ALA A 528 -5.50 5.92 27.87
N VAL A 529 -5.39 4.94 26.96
CA VAL A 529 -6.48 4.59 26.02
C VAL A 529 -7.34 3.48 26.62
N GLN A 530 -8.48 3.84 27.19
CA GLN A 530 -9.45 2.91 27.79
C GLN A 530 -10.56 2.54 26.80
N LYS A 531 -10.20 1.89 25.69
CA LYS A 531 -11.14 1.38 24.69
C LYS A 531 -10.68 0.01 24.20
N ASP A 532 -11.63 -0.89 23.97
CA ASP A 532 -11.35 -2.19 23.37
C ASP A 532 -10.99 -2.08 21.88
N PHE A 533 -10.27 -3.08 21.39
CA PHE A 533 -9.93 -3.29 19.98
C PHE A 533 -9.12 -2.13 19.39
N VAL A 534 -8.19 -1.59 20.18
CA VAL A 534 -7.30 -0.50 19.77
C VAL A 534 -5.91 -1.04 19.49
N PHE A 535 -5.33 -0.64 18.35
CA PHE A 535 -3.91 -0.77 18.07
C PHE A 535 -3.24 0.60 17.97
N LYS A 536 -1.94 0.61 18.30
CA LYS A 536 -1.04 1.75 18.28
C LYS A 536 -0.06 1.58 17.14
N LEU A 537 0.10 2.64 16.34
CA LEU A 537 1.19 2.81 15.38
C LEU A 537 2.16 3.86 15.92
N SER A 538 3.43 3.48 16.09
CA SER A 538 4.47 4.39 16.60
C SER A 538 5.74 4.39 15.75
N PHE A 539 6.24 5.59 15.47
CA PHE A 539 7.54 5.81 14.81
C PHE A 539 8.16 7.10 15.34
N LYS A 540 9.32 6.99 15.99
CA LYS A 540 9.97 8.14 16.67
C LYS A 540 8.97 8.85 17.59
N ASN A 541 8.72 10.13 17.35
CA ASN A 541 7.79 10.96 18.14
C ASN A 541 6.33 10.89 17.63
N HIS A 542 6.07 10.18 16.52
CA HIS A 542 4.73 10.06 15.96
C HIS A 542 4.02 8.86 16.59
N THR A 543 2.80 9.09 17.07
CA THR A 543 1.96 8.06 17.67
C THR A 543 0.50 8.25 17.25
N TYR A 544 -0.07 7.19 16.71
CA TYR A 544 -1.46 7.12 16.27
C TYR A 544 -2.15 5.92 16.92
N PHE A 545 -3.41 6.11 17.28
CA PHE A 545 -4.28 5.05 17.79
C PHE A 545 -5.40 4.82 16.80
N PHE A 546 -5.71 3.54 16.56
CA PHE A 546 -6.77 3.13 15.68
C PHE A 546 -7.63 2.10 16.39
N ARG A 547 -8.95 2.25 16.26
CA ARG A 547 -9.93 1.34 16.86
C ARG A 547 -10.77 0.69 15.78
N THR A 548 -10.95 -0.61 15.87
CA THR A 548 -11.82 -1.41 15.01
C THR A 548 -13.19 -1.65 15.67
N GLU A 549 -14.11 -2.25 14.94
CA GLU A 549 -15.47 -2.53 15.44
C GLU A 549 -15.59 -3.84 16.23
N SER A 550 -14.65 -4.77 16.06
CA SER A 550 -14.68 -6.10 16.67
C SER A 550 -13.28 -6.67 16.89
N GLU A 551 -13.19 -7.72 17.71
CA GLU A 551 -11.96 -8.49 17.91
C GLU A 551 -11.46 -9.13 16.61
N THR A 552 -12.36 -9.69 15.80
CA THR A 552 -12.03 -10.30 14.50
C THR A 552 -11.37 -9.29 13.57
N THR A 553 -11.97 -8.10 13.44
CA THR A 553 -11.41 -7.02 12.62
C THR A 553 -10.13 -6.45 13.22
N TYR A 554 -10.02 -6.37 14.56
CA TYR A 554 -8.78 -5.98 15.25
C TYR A 554 -7.61 -6.89 14.89
N ASN A 555 -7.79 -8.20 15.07
CA ASN A 555 -6.77 -9.20 14.78
C ASN A 555 -6.39 -9.19 13.30
N ARG A 556 -7.38 -9.02 12.41
CA ARG A 556 -7.15 -8.92 10.97
C ARG A 556 -6.31 -7.69 10.61
N TRP A 557 -6.69 -6.49 11.07
CA TRP A 557 -5.93 -5.26 10.84
C TRP A 557 -4.51 -5.34 11.43
N LEU A 558 -4.38 -5.90 12.65
CA LEU A 558 -3.08 -6.07 13.28
C LEU A 558 -2.16 -7.01 12.47
N TYR A 559 -2.71 -8.11 11.94
CA TYR A 559 -1.96 -9.06 11.11
C TYR A 559 -1.41 -8.40 9.83
N VAL A 560 -2.26 -7.72 9.06
CA VAL A 560 -1.85 -7.08 7.79
C VAL A 560 -0.95 -5.85 8.01
N LEU A 561 -1.15 -5.11 9.11
CA LEU A 561 -0.24 -4.01 9.48
C LEU A 561 1.14 -4.54 9.87
N LYS A 562 1.22 -5.66 10.57
CA LYS A 562 2.51 -6.29 10.91
C LYS A 562 3.27 -6.68 9.65
N SER A 563 2.59 -7.28 8.67
CA SER A 563 3.26 -7.65 7.41
C SER A 563 3.76 -6.43 6.60
N ALA A 564 3.10 -5.27 6.73
CA ALA A 564 3.48 -4.02 6.08
C ALA A 564 4.48 -3.14 6.88
N THR A 565 4.72 -3.44 8.16
CA THR A 565 5.59 -2.64 9.06
C THR A 565 6.85 -3.37 9.48
N GLN A 566 6.77 -4.69 9.69
CA GLN A 566 7.85 -5.53 10.19
C GLN A 566 8.51 -6.27 9.05
N MET A 567 9.77 -5.92 8.80
CA MET A 567 10.58 -6.52 7.74
C MET A 567 11.44 -7.69 8.24
N HIS A 568 11.37 -8.00 9.54
CA HIS A 568 12.41 -8.77 10.23
C HIS A 568 11.93 -10.02 10.99
N ASP A 569 10.66 -10.10 11.46
CA ASP A 569 10.28 -11.13 12.45
C ASP A 569 9.51 -12.34 11.92
N LEU A 570 9.05 -12.34 10.67
CA LEU A 570 8.24 -13.47 10.14
C LEU A 570 9.07 -14.64 9.61
N LYS A 571 10.37 -14.46 9.36
CA LYS A 571 11.26 -15.56 8.90
C LYS A 571 11.76 -16.47 10.03
N MET A 572 11.55 -16.11 11.30
CA MET A 572 11.94 -16.92 12.46
C MET A 572 10.87 -17.95 12.89
N LYS A 573 9.80 -18.12 12.10
CA LYS A 573 8.78 -19.16 12.32
C LYS A 573 8.42 -19.84 11.00
N LYS A 574 9.33 -20.67 10.50
CA LYS A 574 8.99 -21.85 9.69
C LYS A 574 9.85 -23.01 10.14
#